data_AF-A0A7Y2HQF3-F1
#
_entry.id   AF-A0A7Y2HQF3-F1
#
_cell.length_a   1.000
_cell.length_b   1.000
_cell.length_c   1.000
_cell.angle_alpha   90.00
_cell.angle_beta   90.00
_cell.angle_gamma   90.00
#
_symmetry.space_group_name_H-M   'P 1'
#
loop_
_entity.id
_entity.type
_entity.pdbx_description
1 polymer ?
#
loop_
_entity_poly.entity_id
_entity_poly.type
_entity_poly.pdbx_seq_one_letter_code
_entity_poly.pdbx_strand_id
1 'polypeptide(L)'
;MPHSHDEADHVHEIESRFSRNEPWPADPAWNTEPSMLEALRVMDSLPRKPIVIANHPSRSARGLGDYGLYDPAELRDWNDRAPEVATGMAGAPGHQAVTIARDGSIENGARGGYARHPTMGGFDQMTARLGGFWDSMLGEGRRWWITANSDAHVNWREGGSDFWPGEYSKTYVLAEQSHDAILEGIRSGRIFVTLGDLVSEAWVTAEASGDRAETGGTLRVRAGEDVRVTIRVRDPEAPNHGGRSPTVSRIDAITGDITGRVADRTTDTNPTTAVAARFTDADWSRDGEMLEMSFVIENVTADFYLRVRGTNGDEPEPEPDPRGEDPWSDLWFYTNPVFVEIDGS
;
A
#
# COMPACT_ATOMS: atom_id res chain seq x y z
N MET A 1 -14.19 16.22 13.12
CA MET A 1 -15.48 16.87 12.78
C MET A 1 -16.04 16.12 11.59
N PRO A 2 -17.29 15.65 11.63
CA PRO A 2 -17.96 15.09 10.48
C PRO A 2 -17.98 16.10 9.33
N HIS A 3 -17.73 15.65 8.11
CA HIS A 3 -17.79 16.40 6.87
C HIS A 3 -19.22 16.63 6.39
N SER A 4 -20.12 15.65 6.56
CA SER A 4 -21.55 15.79 6.23
C SER A 4 -22.43 15.90 7.48
N HIS A 5 -23.66 16.39 7.29
CA HIS A 5 -24.63 16.56 8.38
C HIS A 5 -25.04 15.25 9.08
N ASP A 6 -24.86 14.12 8.41
CA ASP A 6 -25.30 12.77 8.77
C ASP A 6 -24.13 11.77 8.93
N GLU A 7 -22.88 12.18 8.69
CA GLU A 7 -21.73 11.26 8.79
C GLU A 7 -21.53 10.73 10.21
N ALA A 8 -21.76 11.54 11.24
CA ALA A 8 -21.71 11.06 12.62
C ALA A 8 -22.77 9.99 12.91
N ASP A 9 -23.97 10.14 12.36
CA ASP A 9 -25.06 9.18 12.53
C ASP A 9 -24.73 7.86 11.81
N HIS A 10 -24.17 7.92 10.60
CA HIS A 10 -23.71 6.74 9.87
C HIS A 10 -22.56 6.02 10.60
N VAL A 11 -21.57 6.74 11.11
CA VAL A 11 -20.48 6.15 11.91
C VAL A 11 -21.04 5.47 13.16
N HIS A 12 -21.94 6.14 13.89
CA HIS A 12 -22.57 5.56 15.05
C HIS A 12 -23.40 4.31 14.72
N GLU A 13 -24.15 4.32 13.62
CA GLU A 13 -24.92 3.15 13.17
C GLU A 13 -23.99 1.97 12.84
N ILE A 14 -22.89 2.20 12.15
CA ILE A 14 -21.92 1.15 11.82
C ILE A 14 -21.30 0.58 13.11
N GLU A 15 -20.79 1.45 13.99
CA GLU A 15 -20.10 1.03 15.22
C GLU A 15 -21.06 0.29 16.17
N SER A 16 -22.25 0.82 16.42
CA SER A 16 -23.22 0.22 17.35
C SER A 16 -23.79 -1.12 16.88
N ARG A 17 -23.67 -1.44 15.58
CA ARG A 17 -24.18 -2.69 15.00
C ARG A 17 -23.12 -3.73 14.70
N PHE A 18 -21.87 -3.32 14.50
CA PHE A 18 -20.82 -4.20 13.97
C PHE A 18 -19.48 -4.12 14.70
N SER A 19 -19.26 -3.13 15.58
CA SER A 19 -18.04 -3.10 16.38
C SER A 19 -17.99 -4.32 17.29
N ARG A 20 -16.97 -5.16 17.14
CA ARG A 20 -16.81 -6.39 17.95
C ARG A 20 -16.79 -6.16 19.46
N ASN A 21 -16.47 -4.93 19.88
CA ASN A 21 -16.38 -4.52 21.28
C ASN A 21 -17.67 -3.87 21.81
N GLU A 22 -18.70 -3.70 20.98
CA GLU A 22 -19.97 -3.07 21.37
C GLU A 22 -20.80 -3.91 22.36
N PRO A 23 -20.95 -5.25 22.19
CA PRO A 23 -21.79 -6.04 23.10
C PRO A 23 -21.21 -6.14 24.52
N TRP A 24 -22.08 -5.99 25.52
CA TRP A 24 -21.78 -6.31 26.91
C TRP A 24 -22.80 -7.28 27.53
N PRO A 25 -22.36 -8.46 28.02
CA PRO A 25 -21.00 -9.02 27.96
C PRO A 25 -20.51 -9.25 26.52
N ALA A 26 -19.19 -9.37 26.34
CA ALA A 26 -18.58 -9.60 25.03
C ALA A 26 -19.19 -10.83 24.32
N ASP A 27 -19.53 -10.67 23.05
CA ASP A 27 -20.13 -11.72 22.22
C ASP A 27 -19.22 -12.07 21.04
N PRO A 28 -18.60 -13.27 21.03
CA PRO A 28 -17.74 -13.72 19.94
C PRO A 28 -18.41 -13.73 18.56
N ALA A 29 -19.74 -13.80 18.48
CA ALA A 29 -20.47 -13.80 17.21
C ALA A 29 -20.24 -12.50 16.39
N TRP A 30 -19.90 -11.40 17.07
CA TRP A 30 -19.62 -10.10 16.44
C TRP A 30 -18.21 -10.02 15.83
N ASN A 31 -17.30 -10.91 16.23
CA ASN A 31 -15.93 -10.98 15.71
C ASN A 31 -15.78 -12.17 14.74
N THR A 32 -16.58 -12.16 13.68
CA THR A 32 -16.60 -13.20 12.64
C THR A 32 -16.63 -12.59 11.25
N GLU A 33 -16.07 -13.28 10.26
CA GLU A 33 -16.08 -12.84 8.87
C GLU A 33 -17.52 -12.60 8.32
N PRO A 34 -18.53 -13.48 8.56
CA PRO A 34 -19.90 -13.17 8.16
C PRO A 34 -20.46 -11.86 8.73
N SER A 35 -20.09 -11.49 9.97
CA SER A 35 -20.47 -10.21 10.57
C SER A 35 -19.85 -9.04 9.79
N MET A 36 -18.57 -9.15 9.42
CA MET A 36 -17.89 -8.13 8.63
C MET A 36 -18.46 -8.01 7.21
N LEU A 37 -18.82 -9.12 6.56
CA LEU A 37 -19.46 -9.08 5.23
C LEU A 37 -20.86 -8.46 5.26
N GLU A 38 -21.57 -8.56 6.39
CA GLU A 38 -22.83 -7.85 6.60
C GLU A 38 -22.60 -6.36 6.87
N ALA A 39 -21.57 -6.00 7.64
CA ALA A 39 -21.16 -4.61 7.85
C ALA A 39 -20.82 -3.93 6.51
N LEU A 40 -20.02 -4.60 5.66
CA LEU A 40 -19.68 -4.13 4.31
C LEU A 40 -20.91 -3.97 3.42
N ARG A 41 -21.91 -4.86 3.53
CA ARG A 41 -23.20 -4.71 2.82
C ARG A 41 -23.89 -3.40 3.19
N VAL A 42 -23.95 -3.11 4.49
CA VAL A 42 -24.61 -1.91 5.01
C VAL A 42 -23.85 -0.67 4.55
N MET A 43 -22.53 -0.66 4.71
CA MET A 43 -21.67 0.44 4.27
C MET A 43 -21.78 0.73 2.77
N ASP A 44 -21.87 -0.30 1.93
CA ASP A 44 -22.03 -0.15 0.48
C ASP A 44 -23.40 0.41 0.07
N SER A 45 -24.42 0.25 0.92
CA SER A 45 -25.76 0.79 0.69
C SER A 45 -25.91 2.26 1.08
N LEU A 46 -24.90 2.85 1.73
CA LEU A 46 -24.94 4.25 2.15
C LEU A 46 -24.80 5.19 0.95
N PRO A 47 -25.54 6.33 0.92
CA PRO A 47 -25.39 7.33 -0.15
C PRO A 47 -23.97 7.88 -0.27
N ARG A 48 -23.30 8.03 0.87
CA ARG A 48 -21.87 8.36 0.98
C ARG A 48 -21.16 7.16 1.54
N LYS A 49 -20.66 6.30 0.66
CA LYS A 49 -19.92 5.10 1.04
C LYS A 49 -18.71 5.49 1.89
N PRO A 50 -18.39 4.80 3.00
CA PRO A 50 -17.12 5.01 3.69
C PRO A 50 -15.97 4.34 2.90
N ILE A 51 -14.75 4.46 3.42
CA ILE A 51 -13.59 3.66 2.98
C ILE A 51 -13.16 2.79 4.14
N VAL A 52 -12.98 1.50 3.86
CA VAL A 52 -12.49 0.49 4.79
C VAL A 52 -11.14 0.00 4.27
N ILE A 53 -10.14 0.09 5.15
CA ILE A 53 -8.78 -0.37 4.90
C ILE A 53 -8.47 -1.39 6.00
N ALA A 54 -8.04 -2.60 5.61
CA ALA A 54 -7.59 -3.60 6.56
C ALA A 54 -6.33 -3.09 7.28
N ASN A 55 -6.47 -2.80 8.58
CA ASN A 55 -5.36 -2.23 9.35
C ASN A 55 -4.45 -3.34 9.89
N HIS A 56 -3.14 -3.19 9.67
CA HIS A 56 -2.07 -4.07 10.16
C HIS A 56 -2.30 -5.56 9.90
N PRO A 57 -2.54 -5.96 8.64
CA PRO A 57 -3.15 -7.24 8.35
C PRO A 57 -2.29 -8.44 8.77
N SER A 58 -0.95 -8.35 8.70
CA SER A 58 -0.08 -9.43 9.15
C SER A 58 0.55 -9.21 10.53
N ARG A 59 0.07 -8.26 11.37
CA ARG A 59 0.67 -8.04 12.71
C ARG A 59 0.60 -9.27 13.61
N SER A 60 -0.42 -10.11 13.39
CA SER A 60 -0.65 -11.35 14.14
C SER A 60 -0.05 -12.60 13.47
N ALA A 61 0.64 -12.43 12.34
CA ALA A 61 1.24 -13.50 11.58
C ALA A 61 2.19 -14.35 12.43
N ARG A 62 2.27 -15.65 12.14
CA ARG A 62 3.15 -16.59 12.85
C ARG A 62 4.34 -17.02 11.99
N GLY A 63 4.30 -16.69 10.71
CA GLY A 63 5.30 -17.04 9.73
C GLY A 63 5.07 -16.27 8.43
N LEU A 64 5.96 -16.47 7.46
CA LEU A 64 5.80 -15.96 6.11
C LEU A 64 4.62 -16.68 5.44
N GLY A 65 3.62 -15.94 4.97
CA GLY A 65 2.39 -16.50 4.38
C GLY A 65 1.39 -17.09 5.39
N ASP A 66 1.74 -17.15 6.68
CA ASP A 66 0.80 -17.48 7.78
C ASP A 66 0.39 -16.17 8.47
N TYR A 67 -0.60 -15.50 7.87
CA TYR A 67 -0.95 -14.10 8.14
C TYR A 67 -1.67 -13.85 9.48
N GLY A 68 -2.15 -14.90 10.15
CA GLY A 68 -2.77 -14.80 11.48
C GLY A 68 -4.27 -14.53 11.42
N LEU A 69 -4.70 -13.38 11.93
CA LEU A 69 -6.12 -13.03 12.07
C LEU A 69 -6.79 -12.66 10.75
N TYR A 70 -6.05 -12.09 9.81
CA TYR A 70 -6.53 -11.86 8.45
C TYR A 70 -6.08 -13.00 7.54
N ASP A 71 -6.94 -13.39 6.61
CA ASP A 71 -6.67 -14.42 5.61
C ASP A 71 -6.82 -13.85 4.18
N PRO A 72 -6.04 -14.32 3.20
CA PRO A 72 -6.22 -13.94 1.80
C PRO A 72 -7.64 -14.14 1.27
N ALA A 73 -8.35 -15.20 1.67
CA ALA A 73 -9.73 -15.44 1.26
C ALA A 73 -10.67 -14.37 1.84
N GLU A 74 -10.50 -14.03 3.12
CA GLU A 74 -11.30 -12.99 3.77
C GLU A 74 -11.16 -11.65 3.07
N LEU A 75 -9.94 -11.21 2.74
CA LEU A 75 -9.73 -9.93 2.06
C LEU A 75 -10.29 -9.92 0.63
N ARG A 76 -10.29 -11.07 -0.06
CA ARG A 76 -11.02 -11.22 -1.34
C ARG A 76 -12.52 -11.12 -1.14
N ASP A 77 -13.06 -11.73 -0.09
CA ASP A 77 -14.49 -11.70 0.22
C ASP A 77 -14.94 -10.28 0.58
N TRP A 78 -14.10 -9.50 1.28
CA TRP A 78 -14.34 -8.09 1.53
C TRP A 78 -14.43 -7.28 0.23
N ASN A 79 -13.44 -7.47 -0.66
CA ASN A 79 -13.39 -6.75 -1.93
C ASN A 79 -14.52 -7.18 -2.90
N ASP A 80 -14.86 -8.47 -2.97
CA ASP A 80 -16.01 -8.94 -3.76
C ASP A 80 -17.34 -8.40 -3.20
N ARG A 81 -17.43 -8.22 -1.88
CA ARG A 81 -18.64 -7.74 -1.22
C ARG A 81 -18.94 -6.26 -1.48
N ALA A 82 -17.92 -5.41 -1.37
CA ALA A 82 -18.07 -3.98 -1.47
C ALA A 82 -16.77 -3.35 -2.03
N PRO A 83 -16.48 -3.51 -3.33
CA PRO A 83 -15.18 -3.13 -3.91
C PRO A 83 -14.89 -1.63 -3.84
N GLU A 84 -15.94 -0.80 -3.77
CA GLU A 84 -15.78 0.65 -3.59
C GLU A 84 -15.59 1.03 -2.11
N VAL A 85 -15.96 0.17 -1.15
CA VAL A 85 -15.83 0.42 0.30
C VAL A 85 -14.55 -0.21 0.84
N ALA A 86 -14.35 -1.52 0.65
CA ALA A 86 -13.16 -2.25 1.07
C ALA A 86 -12.11 -2.19 -0.03
N THR A 87 -11.28 -1.16 0.02
CA THR A 87 -10.41 -0.78 -1.11
C THR A 87 -8.96 -1.20 -0.94
N GLY A 88 -8.56 -1.71 0.23
CA GLY A 88 -7.15 -1.99 0.46
C GLY A 88 -6.75 -2.34 1.88
N MET A 89 -5.45 -2.25 2.13
CA MET A 89 -4.82 -2.54 3.41
C MET A 89 -3.74 -1.52 3.76
N ALA A 90 -3.41 -1.43 5.04
CA ALA A 90 -2.21 -0.73 5.50
C ALA A 90 -0.99 -1.55 5.05
N GLY A 91 -0.35 -1.13 3.96
CA GLY A 91 0.83 -1.78 3.40
C GLY A 91 2.11 -1.49 4.17
N ALA A 92 2.23 -0.31 4.78
CA ALA A 92 3.20 -0.07 5.85
C ALA A 92 2.46 0.23 7.16
N PRO A 93 2.72 -0.52 8.24
CA PRO A 93 2.05 -0.31 9.52
C PRO A 93 2.56 0.95 10.24
N GLY A 94 1.77 1.40 11.22
CA GLY A 94 2.20 2.35 12.24
C GLY A 94 3.18 1.74 13.24
N HIS A 95 3.45 2.44 14.35
CA HIS A 95 4.44 2.02 15.37
C HIS A 95 5.86 1.78 14.81
N GLN A 96 6.25 2.54 13.78
CA GLN A 96 7.57 2.41 13.15
C GLN A 96 8.72 2.85 14.05
N ALA A 97 8.44 3.55 15.16
CA ALA A 97 9.45 4.01 16.13
C ALA A 97 9.65 3.04 17.31
N VAL A 98 9.08 1.81 17.28
CA VAL A 98 9.25 0.80 18.34
C VAL A 98 10.72 0.48 18.66
N THR A 99 11.63 0.68 17.69
CA THR A 99 13.06 0.43 17.87
C THR A 99 13.84 1.64 18.38
N ILE A 100 13.18 2.76 18.72
CA ILE A 100 13.83 3.99 19.17
C ILE A 100 13.50 4.24 20.65
N ALA A 101 14.54 4.29 21.49
CA ALA A 101 14.45 4.72 22.88
C ALA A 101 14.08 6.20 22.98
N ARG A 102 13.58 6.63 24.14
CA ARG A 102 13.28 8.04 24.41
C ARG A 102 14.47 8.99 24.22
N ASP A 103 15.70 8.52 24.43
CA ASP A 103 16.93 9.30 24.23
C ASP A 103 17.46 9.28 22.78
N GLY A 104 16.75 8.58 21.87
CA GLY A 104 17.10 8.44 20.47
C GLY A 104 18.05 7.28 20.17
N SER A 105 18.50 6.53 21.17
CA SER A 105 19.25 5.29 20.94
C SER A 105 18.37 4.17 20.40
N ILE A 106 18.99 3.19 19.75
CA ILE A 106 18.27 2.05 19.18
C ILE A 106 18.08 0.94 20.23
N GLU A 107 16.85 0.46 20.38
CA GLU A 107 16.47 -0.63 21.27
C GLU A 107 16.11 -1.89 20.49
N ASN A 108 16.16 -3.04 21.16
CA ASN A 108 15.82 -4.37 20.61
C ASN A 108 14.29 -4.57 20.43
N GLY A 109 13.64 -3.64 19.74
CA GLY A 109 12.23 -3.66 19.35
C GLY A 109 11.99 -4.38 18.02
N ALA A 110 10.73 -4.70 17.71
CA ALA A 110 10.32 -5.15 16.38
C ALA A 110 9.66 -3.98 15.66
N ARG A 111 10.25 -3.53 14.55
CA ARG A 111 9.74 -2.43 13.73
C ARG A 111 8.27 -2.66 13.38
N GLY A 112 7.48 -1.58 13.41
CA GLY A 112 6.03 -1.63 13.20
C GLY A 112 5.23 -2.37 14.28
N GLY A 113 5.85 -2.84 15.37
CA GLY A 113 5.20 -3.68 16.39
C GLY A 113 4.99 -5.14 15.98
N TYR A 114 5.66 -5.59 14.91
CA TYR A 114 5.46 -6.89 14.27
C TYR A 114 6.35 -7.97 14.92
N ALA A 115 6.13 -8.20 16.22
CA ALA A 115 7.04 -9.03 17.05
C ALA A 115 7.01 -10.54 16.76
N ARG A 116 6.00 -11.05 16.03
CA ARG A 116 5.85 -12.48 15.72
C ARG A 116 6.47 -12.84 14.37
N HIS A 117 6.18 -12.06 13.34
CA HIS A 117 6.87 -12.09 12.06
C HIS A 117 7.12 -10.65 11.65
N PRO A 118 8.39 -10.26 11.39
CA PRO A 118 8.76 -8.87 11.17
C PRO A 118 8.13 -8.31 9.90
N THR A 119 8.09 -6.98 9.84
CA THR A 119 7.97 -6.22 8.60
C THR A 119 9.18 -6.50 7.68
N MET A 120 9.10 -6.02 6.44
CA MET A 120 10.17 -6.15 5.44
C MET A 120 10.35 -4.79 4.76
N GLY A 121 11.47 -4.12 4.96
CA GLY A 121 11.65 -2.73 4.55
C GLY A 121 10.76 -1.74 5.33
N GLY A 122 10.28 -2.13 6.52
CA GLY A 122 9.19 -1.45 7.22
C GLY A 122 7.78 -1.66 6.65
N PHE A 123 7.60 -2.49 5.61
CA PHE A 123 6.29 -2.83 5.02
C PHE A 123 5.77 -4.19 5.52
N ASP A 124 4.46 -4.38 5.49
CA ASP A 124 3.80 -5.65 5.79
C ASP A 124 4.17 -6.72 4.74
N GLN A 125 4.34 -7.99 5.16
CA GLN A 125 4.67 -9.08 4.22
C GLN A 125 3.57 -9.33 3.16
N MET A 126 2.34 -8.89 3.40
CA MET A 126 1.29 -8.87 2.37
C MET A 126 1.60 -7.89 1.21
N THR A 127 2.45 -6.89 1.45
CA THR A 127 2.85 -5.85 0.49
C THR A 127 4.24 -6.08 -0.09
N ALA A 128 5.23 -6.36 0.76
CA ALA A 128 6.64 -6.32 0.40
C ALA A 128 7.10 -7.49 -0.49
N ARG A 129 6.44 -8.64 -0.37
CA ARG A 129 6.80 -9.86 -1.11
C ARG A 129 6.50 -9.70 -2.60
N LEU A 130 7.54 -9.76 -3.44
CA LEU A 130 7.39 -9.83 -4.89
C LEU A 130 6.61 -11.07 -5.30
N GLY A 131 5.51 -10.88 -6.04
CA GLY A 131 4.59 -11.94 -6.42
C GLY A 131 3.79 -12.50 -5.26
N GLY A 132 3.72 -11.80 -4.12
CA GLY A 132 2.99 -12.21 -2.92
C GLY A 132 1.49 -11.84 -2.97
N PHE A 133 0.87 -11.71 -1.79
CA PHE A 133 -0.58 -11.51 -1.68
C PHE A 133 -1.09 -10.28 -2.44
N TRP A 134 -0.43 -9.12 -2.31
CA TRP A 134 -0.85 -7.93 -3.03
C TRP A 134 -0.84 -8.15 -4.55
N ASP A 135 0.25 -8.72 -5.08
CA ASP A 135 0.38 -9.08 -6.49
C ASP A 135 -0.65 -10.14 -6.95
N SER A 136 -1.04 -11.06 -6.06
CA SER A 136 -2.13 -12.01 -6.29
C SER A 136 -3.46 -11.28 -6.49
N MET A 137 -3.80 -10.33 -5.62
CA MET A 137 -5.01 -9.51 -5.76
C MET A 137 -4.98 -8.68 -7.06
N LEU A 138 -3.83 -8.08 -7.40
CA LEU A 138 -3.67 -7.31 -8.63
C LEU A 138 -3.79 -8.17 -9.88
N GLY A 139 -3.20 -9.38 -9.88
CA GLY A 139 -3.33 -10.37 -10.95
C GLY A 139 -4.75 -10.91 -11.15
N GLU A 140 -5.61 -10.78 -10.14
CA GLU A 140 -7.05 -11.05 -10.26
C GLU A 140 -7.84 -9.89 -10.87
N GLY A 141 -7.17 -8.80 -11.25
CA GLY A 141 -7.78 -7.55 -11.69
C GLY A 141 -8.48 -6.78 -10.55
N ARG A 142 -8.20 -7.11 -9.27
CA ARG A 142 -8.81 -6.41 -8.14
C ARG A 142 -8.22 -5.02 -8.00
N ARG A 143 -9.09 -4.07 -7.69
CA ARG A 143 -8.74 -2.72 -7.31
C ARG A 143 -8.46 -2.71 -5.79
N TRP A 144 -7.29 -3.25 -5.40
CA TRP A 144 -6.86 -3.45 -4.01
C TRP A 144 -5.54 -2.72 -3.72
N TRP A 145 -5.61 -1.73 -2.86
CA TRP A 145 -4.59 -0.69 -2.70
C TRP A 145 -3.81 -0.81 -1.41
N ILE A 146 -2.60 -0.25 -1.40
CA ILE A 146 -1.86 -0.05 -0.16
C ILE A 146 -1.93 1.42 0.28
N THR A 147 -1.98 1.60 1.60
CA THR A 147 -1.74 2.89 2.27
C THR A 147 -0.72 2.69 3.38
N ALA A 148 -0.30 3.78 4.02
CA ALA A 148 0.40 3.75 5.29
C ALA A 148 -0.24 4.68 6.31
N ASN A 149 -0.11 4.33 7.58
CA ASN A 149 -0.59 5.13 8.69
C ASN A 149 0.45 5.16 9.82
N SER A 150 0.31 6.10 10.76
CA SER A 150 1.20 6.19 11.92
C SER A 150 0.77 5.29 13.09
N ASP A 151 -0.52 4.92 13.15
CA ASP A 151 -1.19 4.34 14.31
C ASP A 151 -0.82 5.06 15.62
N ALA A 152 -0.77 6.40 15.57
CA ALA A 152 -0.20 7.20 16.64
C ALA A 152 -1.06 7.20 17.91
N HIS A 153 -0.47 6.71 19.00
CA HIS A 153 -1.01 6.71 20.35
C HIS A 153 -0.12 7.50 21.30
N VAL A 154 1.18 7.19 21.33
CA VAL A 154 2.18 7.86 22.17
C VAL A 154 3.49 7.99 21.40
N ASN A 155 3.98 9.22 21.25
CA ASN A 155 5.22 9.47 20.54
C ASN A 155 6.42 8.84 21.28
N TRP A 156 7.41 8.34 20.55
CA TRP A 156 8.62 7.74 21.15
C TRP A 156 9.40 8.71 22.06
N ARG A 157 9.37 10.02 21.77
CA ARG A 157 9.99 11.06 22.63
C ARG A 157 9.26 11.23 23.97
N GLU A 158 8.03 10.76 24.05
CA GLU A 158 7.19 10.74 25.25
C GLU A 158 7.20 9.36 25.94
N GLY A 159 8.03 8.42 25.47
CA GLY A 159 8.14 7.07 26.01
C GLY A 159 7.18 6.06 25.37
N GLY A 160 6.59 6.40 24.23
CA GLY A 160 5.80 5.48 23.42
C GLY A 160 6.60 4.81 22.31
N SER A 161 5.93 4.47 21.22
CA SER A 161 6.48 3.67 20.12
C SER A 161 6.23 4.27 18.74
N ASP A 162 5.70 5.49 18.70
CA ASP A 162 5.09 6.03 17.49
C ASP A 162 5.81 7.29 17.03
N PHE A 163 5.82 7.50 15.72
CA PHE A 163 6.07 8.81 15.14
C PHE A 163 4.78 9.64 15.15
N TRP A 164 4.89 10.96 15.13
CA TRP A 164 3.71 11.81 14.92
C TRP A 164 3.08 11.51 13.56
N PRO A 165 1.75 11.70 13.40
CA PRO A 165 1.11 11.61 12.08
C PRO A 165 1.85 12.49 11.05
N GLY A 166 2.31 11.88 9.96
CA GLY A 166 3.07 12.58 8.92
C GLY A 166 4.54 12.87 9.24
N GLU A 167 5.11 12.33 10.32
CA GLU A 167 6.55 12.47 10.61
C GLU A 167 7.40 11.43 9.88
N TYR A 168 6.87 10.22 9.64
CA TYR A 168 7.64 9.11 9.08
C TYR A 168 6.90 8.36 7.96
N SER A 169 5.80 7.67 8.29
CA SER A 169 4.97 6.96 7.30
C SER A 169 4.00 7.93 6.66
N LYS A 170 4.01 8.03 5.33
CA LYS A 170 3.13 8.95 4.58
C LYS A 170 2.40 8.23 3.46
N THR A 171 1.10 8.52 3.37
CA THR A 171 0.26 8.23 2.21
C THR A 171 0.04 9.52 1.44
N TYR A 172 0.49 9.58 0.19
CA TYR A 172 0.20 10.69 -0.71
C TYR A 172 -0.94 10.28 -1.64
N VAL A 173 -1.95 11.14 -1.76
CA VAL A 173 -3.11 10.92 -2.63
C VAL A 173 -3.13 12.03 -3.68
N LEU A 174 -3.13 11.67 -4.95
CA LEU A 174 -3.27 12.63 -6.04
C LEU A 174 -4.75 13.02 -6.20
N ALA A 175 -5.08 14.20 -5.69
CA ALA A 175 -6.44 14.75 -5.69
C ALA A 175 -6.43 16.28 -5.57
N GLU A 176 -7.54 16.91 -5.92
CA GLU A 176 -7.85 18.24 -5.42
C GLU A 176 -7.96 18.21 -3.88
N GLN A 177 -7.63 19.32 -3.22
CA GLN A 177 -7.68 19.42 -1.75
C GLN A 177 -9.13 19.59 -1.24
N SER A 178 -9.98 18.61 -1.52
CA SER A 178 -11.34 18.50 -1.02
C SER A 178 -11.58 17.09 -0.48
N HIS A 179 -12.50 16.97 0.47
CA HIS A 179 -12.83 15.67 1.09
C HIS A 179 -13.24 14.63 0.05
N ASP A 180 -14.18 14.97 -0.83
CA ASP A 180 -14.69 14.06 -1.86
C ASP A 180 -13.59 13.63 -2.84
N ALA A 181 -12.75 14.57 -3.30
CA ALA A 181 -11.66 14.25 -4.23
C ALA A 181 -10.58 13.38 -3.59
N ILE A 182 -10.28 13.57 -2.31
CA ILE A 182 -9.32 12.73 -1.56
C ILE A 182 -9.88 11.32 -1.39
N LEU A 183 -11.15 11.17 -0.97
CA LEU A 183 -11.77 9.85 -0.86
C LEU A 183 -11.81 9.13 -2.20
N GLU A 184 -12.14 9.85 -3.28
CA GLU A 184 -12.11 9.28 -4.63
C GLU A 184 -10.69 8.93 -5.07
N GLY A 185 -9.68 9.74 -4.71
CA GLY A 185 -8.28 9.41 -4.92
C GLY A 185 -7.86 8.10 -4.25
N ILE A 186 -8.37 7.86 -3.04
CA ILE A 186 -8.14 6.62 -2.32
C ILE A 186 -8.87 5.45 -2.99
N ARG A 187 -10.16 5.60 -3.35
CA ARG A 187 -10.93 4.54 -4.03
C ARG A 187 -10.34 4.15 -5.38
N SER A 188 -9.89 5.13 -6.14
CA SER A 188 -9.22 4.93 -7.43
C SER A 188 -7.77 4.46 -7.29
N GLY A 189 -7.19 4.43 -6.08
CA GLY A 189 -5.82 3.99 -5.88
C GLY A 189 -4.76 4.95 -6.41
N ARG A 190 -5.06 6.25 -6.58
CA ARG A 190 -4.11 7.30 -6.97
C ARG A 190 -3.16 7.66 -5.82
N ILE A 191 -2.39 6.66 -5.38
CA ILE A 191 -1.64 6.68 -4.13
C ILE A 191 -0.19 6.24 -4.37
N PHE A 192 0.72 6.91 -3.68
CA PHE A 192 2.00 6.30 -3.32
C PHE A 192 2.24 6.42 -1.82
N VAL A 193 3.04 5.49 -1.30
CA VAL A 193 3.43 5.40 0.10
C VAL A 193 4.93 5.57 0.19
N THR A 194 5.41 6.34 1.16
CA THR A 194 6.84 6.59 1.40
C THR A 194 7.13 6.54 2.89
N LEU A 195 8.29 5.99 3.26
CA LEU A 195 8.82 5.99 4.62
C LEU A 195 9.99 6.96 4.73
N GLY A 196 10.02 7.72 5.82
CA GLY A 196 11.17 8.56 6.19
C GLY A 196 11.51 9.65 5.18
N ASP A 197 10.54 10.11 4.40
CA ASP A 197 10.70 11.12 3.34
C ASP A 197 11.71 10.75 2.26
N LEU A 198 11.85 9.46 1.94
CA LEU A 198 12.73 9.02 0.85
C LEU A 198 12.37 9.68 -0.49
N VAL A 199 11.07 9.73 -0.82
CA VAL A 199 10.54 10.52 -1.93
C VAL A 199 9.34 11.34 -1.46
N SER A 200 9.12 12.50 -2.08
CA SER A 200 7.99 13.39 -1.78
C SER A 200 6.99 13.55 -2.93
N GLU A 201 7.34 13.03 -4.11
CA GLU A 201 6.44 12.86 -5.25
C GLU A 201 6.82 11.56 -5.98
N ALA A 202 5.83 10.86 -6.53
CA ALA A 202 6.03 9.72 -7.43
C ALA A 202 4.95 9.70 -8.52
N TRP A 203 5.38 9.66 -9.77
CA TRP A 203 4.55 9.65 -10.97
C TRP A 203 4.92 8.43 -11.80
N VAL A 204 3.93 7.61 -12.15
CA VAL A 204 4.08 6.47 -13.07
C VAL A 204 3.07 6.68 -14.18
N THR A 205 3.57 6.80 -15.41
CA THR A 205 2.73 7.01 -16.60
C THR A 205 3.00 5.88 -17.59
N ALA A 206 1.94 5.24 -18.05
CA ALA A 206 1.96 4.29 -19.16
C ALA A 206 1.29 4.92 -20.38
N GLU A 207 1.92 4.83 -21.54
CA GLU A 207 1.47 5.47 -22.78
C GLU A 207 1.59 4.53 -23.97
N ALA A 208 0.56 4.49 -24.82
CA ALA A 208 0.54 3.76 -26.07
C ALA A 208 -0.38 4.47 -27.07
N SER A 209 0.01 4.55 -28.33
CA SER A 209 -0.82 5.06 -29.43
C SER A 209 -1.49 6.44 -29.21
N GLY A 210 -0.92 7.28 -28.32
CA GLY A 210 -1.45 8.60 -27.96
C GLY A 210 -2.37 8.62 -26.74
N ASP A 211 -2.77 7.46 -26.23
CA ASP A 211 -3.48 7.30 -24.97
C ASP A 211 -2.50 7.17 -23.79
N ARG A 212 -2.95 7.55 -22.60
CA ARG A 212 -2.14 7.49 -21.37
C ARG A 212 -2.98 7.11 -20.15
N ALA A 213 -2.35 6.42 -19.22
CA ALA A 213 -2.86 6.21 -17.87
C ALA A 213 -1.75 6.45 -16.83
N GLU A 214 -2.15 6.81 -15.62
CA GLU A 214 -1.26 7.02 -14.49
C GLU A 214 -1.64 6.10 -13.32
N THR A 215 -0.87 6.13 -12.23
CA THR A 215 -1.13 5.38 -10.98
C THR A 215 -2.61 5.39 -10.61
N GLY A 216 -3.21 4.20 -10.45
CA GLY A 216 -4.64 3.99 -10.17
C GLY A 216 -5.53 3.91 -11.42
N GLY A 217 -5.02 4.28 -12.58
CA GLY A 217 -5.73 4.26 -13.86
C GLY A 217 -5.51 2.98 -14.68
N THR A 218 -6.21 2.92 -15.81
CA THR A 218 -6.13 1.81 -16.78
C THR A 218 -5.83 2.37 -18.17
N LEU A 219 -4.76 1.90 -18.79
CA LEU A 219 -4.45 2.12 -20.20
C LEU A 219 -5.05 0.98 -21.01
N ARG A 220 -5.80 1.30 -22.08
CA ARG A 220 -6.29 0.31 -23.04
C ARG A 220 -5.38 0.30 -24.26
N VAL A 221 -5.00 -0.89 -24.73
CA VAL A 221 -4.07 -1.07 -25.86
C VAL A 221 -4.57 -2.15 -26.81
N ARG A 222 -4.09 -2.15 -28.06
CA ARG A 222 -4.31 -3.30 -28.95
C ARG A 222 -3.25 -4.36 -28.72
N ALA A 223 -3.62 -5.63 -28.93
CA ALA A 223 -2.65 -6.73 -28.88
C ALA A 223 -1.49 -6.49 -29.86
N GLY A 224 -0.27 -6.62 -29.37
CA GLY A 224 0.97 -6.37 -30.09
C GLY A 224 1.45 -4.91 -30.07
N GLU A 225 0.75 -3.98 -29.40
CA GLU A 225 1.26 -2.63 -29.18
C GLU A 225 2.38 -2.61 -28.14
N ASP A 226 3.27 -1.63 -28.27
CA ASP A 226 4.31 -1.33 -27.29
C ASP A 226 3.79 -0.29 -26.30
N VAL A 227 4.09 -0.48 -25.02
CA VAL A 227 3.75 0.47 -23.95
C VAL A 227 5.01 1.15 -23.46
N ARG A 228 5.08 2.47 -23.61
CA ARG A 228 6.13 3.29 -23.00
C ARG A 228 5.74 3.57 -21.54
N VAL A 229 6.66 3.30 -20.64
CA VAL A 229 6.52 3.61 -19.22
C VAL A 229 7.51 4.71 -18.86
N THR A 230 7.03 5.75 -18.20
CA THR A 230 7.85 6.82 -17.62
C THR A 230 7.63 6.88 -16.12
N ILE A 231 8.71 6.87 -15.35
CA ILE A 231 8.69 7.00 -13.89
C ILE A 231 9.42 8.28 -13.52
N ARG A 232 8.77 9.13 -12.71
CA ARG A 232 9.36 10.35 -12.16
C ARG A 232 9.19 10.37 -10.65
N VAL A 233 10.26 10.59 -9.90
CA VAL A 233 10.19 10.75 -8.44
C VAL A 233 10.92 12.01 -8.00
N ARG A 234 10.46 12.64 -6.91
CA ARG A 234 11.19 13.72 -6.25
C ARG A 234 11.95 13.18 -5.05
N ASP A 235 13.28 13.16 -5.16
CA ASP A 235 14.28 12.78 -4.16
C ASP A 235 14.73 14.05 -3.40
N PRO A 236 14.18 14.35 -2.20
CA PRO A 236 14.38 15.64 -1.54
C PRO A 236 15.82 15.84 -1.05
N GLU A 237 16.38 17.04 -1.26
CA GLU A 237 17.70 17.39 -0.69
C GLU A 237 17.62 17.70 0.82
N ALA A 238 16.46 18.19 1.26
CA ALA A 238 16.24 18.61 2.64
C ALA A 238 16.32 17.41 3.62
N PRO A 239 16.88 17.60 4.83
CA PRO A 239 16.83 16.56 5.84
C PRO A 239 15.40 16.18 6.20
N ASN A 240 15.13 14.88 6.31
CA ASN A 240 13.90 14.33 6.85
C ASN A 240 13.76 14.61 8.35
N HIS A 241 12.65 14.19 8.95
CA HIS A 241 12.39 14.39 10.38
C HIS A 241 13.37 13.68 11.33
N GLY A 242 14.13 12.69 10.83
CA GLY A 242 15.26 12.07 11.53
C GLY A 242 16.57 12.87 11.45
N GLY A 243 16.58 14.02 10.77
CA GLY A 243 17.76 14.85 10.55
C GLY A 243 18.73 14.28 9.51
N ARG A 244 18.27 13.37 8.65
CA ARG A 244 19.07 12.71 7.61
C ARG A 244 18.60 13.13 6.22
N SER A 245 19.50 13.17 5.25
CA SER A 245 19.16 13.34 3.84
C SER A 245 19.37 12.01 3.12
N PRO A 246 18.43 11.03 3.23
CA PRO A 246 18.52 9.81 2.46
C PRO A 246 18.39 10.14 0.97
N THR A 247 18.97 9.30 0.11
CA THR A 247 18.86 9.44 -1.34
C THR A 247 18.36 8.14 -1.94
N VAL A 248 17.50 8.22 -2.95
CA VAL A 248 17.07 7.03 -3.70
C VAL A 248 18.28 6.36 -4.37
N SER A 249 18.54 5.09 -4.02
CA SER A 249 19.62 4.28 -4.60
C SER A 249 19.12 3.45 -5.78
N ARG A 250 17.85 3.03 -5.73
CA ARG A 250 17.26 2.13 -6.73
C ARG A 250 15.76 2.31 -6.85
N ILE A 251 15.27 2.14 -8.07
CA ILE A 251 13.83 2.06 -8.40
C ILE A 251 13.59 0.80 -9.25
N ASP A 252 12.63 -0.02 -8.84
CA ASP A 252 12.19 -1.21 -9.56
C ASP A 252 10.79 -0.98 -10.15
N ALA A 253 10.65 -1.24 -11.44
CA ALA A 253 9.37 -1.38 -12.12
C ALA A 253 8.97 -2.87 -12.11
N ILE A 254 7.82 -3.18 -11.54
CA ILE A 254 7.33 -4.55 -11.33
C ILE A 254 6.05 -4.75 -12.13
N THR A 255 5.99 -5.82 -12.91
CA THR A 255 4.80 -6.20 -13.67
C THR A 255 4.34 -7.59 -13.29
N GLY A 256 3.06 -7.87 -13.46
CA GLY A 256 2.49 -9.21 -13.40
C GLY A 256 1.24 -9.30 -14.27
N ASP A 257 0.99 -10.49 -14.82
CA ASP A 257 -0.15 -10.75 -15.68
C ASP A 257 -1.44 -10.71 -14.86
N ILE A 258 -2.49 -10.20 -15.49
CA ILE A 258 -3.86 -10.25 -15.00
C ILE A 258 -4.52 -11.49 -15.61
N THR A 259 -4.72 -12.51 -14.79
CA THR A 259 -5.25 -13.82 -15.20
C THR A 259 -6.69 -14.06 -14.75
N GLY A 260 -7.28 -13.08 -14.05
CA GLY A 260 -8.63 -13.14 -13.53
C GLY A 260 -8.72 -13.79 -12.14
N ARG A 261 -9.95 -13.93 -11.62
CA ARG A 261 -10.20 -14.44 -10.26
C ARG A 261 -9.63 -15.85 -10.07
N VAL A 262 -8.87 -16.04 -9.00
CA VAL A 262 -8.33 -17.36 -8.62
C VAL A 262 -9.44 -18.28 -8.10
N ALA A 263 -9.31 -19.58 -8.37
CA ALA A 263 -10.24 -20.58 -7.84
C ALA A 263 -10.01 -20.86 -6.35
N ASP A 264 -8.74 -20.98 -5.93
CA ASP A 264 -8.37 -21.09 -4.53
C ASP A 264 -8.24 -19.70 -3.91
N ARG A 265 -9.21 -19.31 -3.08
CA ARG A 265 -9.24 -17.99 -2.44
C ARG A 265 -8.15 -17.81 -1.39
N THR A 266 -7.46 -18.87 -0.98
CA THR A 266 -6.32 -18.77 -0.05
C THR A 266 -5.01 -18.41 -0.76
N THR A 267 -5.00 -18.41 -2.11
CA THR A 267 -3.81 -18.09 -2.92
C THR A 267 -3.17 -16.78 -2.48
N ASP A 268 -1.90 -16.80 -2.10
CA ASP A 268 -1.12 -15.62 -1.71
C ASP A 268 -0.01 -15.31 -2.72
N THR A 269 -0.14 -15.80 -3.96
CA THR A 269 0.88 -15.61 -4.99
C THR A 269 0.32 -15.21 -6.35
N ASN A 270 1.13 -14.48 -7.11
CA ASN A 270 1.03 -14.36 -8.56
C ASN A 270 2.37 -14.79 -9.18
N PRO A 271 2.44 -15.96 -9.83
CA PRO A 271 3.70 -16.51 -10.34
C PRO A 271 4.25 -15.77 -11.56
N THR A 272 3.47 -14.90 -12.19
CA THR A 272 3.90 -14.11 -13.35
C THR A 272 4.61 -12.81 -12.95
N THR A 273 4.52 -12.44 -11.67
CA THR A 273 5.10 -11.18 -11.19
C THR A 273 6.62 -11.21 -11.25
N ALA A 274 7.21 -10.18 -11.85
CA ALA A 274 8.65 -10.02 -11.94
C ALA A 274 9.06 -8.54 -11.96
N VAL A 275 10.32 -8.27 -11.62
CA VAL A 275 10.95 -6.97 -11.86
C VAL A 275 11.20 -6.85 -13.37
N ALA A 276 10.42 -6.01 -14.04
CA ALA A 276 10.53 -5.76 -15.48
C ALA A 276 11.72 -4.87 -15.83
N ALA A 277 12.00 -3.89 -14.97
CA ALA A 277 13.16 -3.02 -15.09
C ALA A 277 13.66 -2.58 -13.71
N ARG A 278 14.96 -2.37 -13.60
CA ARG A 278 15.64 -1.91 -12.39
C ARG A 278 16.55 -0.75 -12.79
N PHE A 279 16.38 0.38 -12.12
CA PHE A 279 17.07 1.62 -12.40
C PHE A 279 17.96 2.00 -11.22
N THR A 280 19.18 2.43 -11.52
CA THR A 280 20.06 3.13 -10.57
C THR A 280 20.44 4.52 -11.12
N ASP A 281 21.37 5.19 -10.45
CA ASP A 281 21.98 6.44 -10.90
C ASP A 281 22.55 6.42 -12.33
N ALA A 282 22.83 5.24 -12.87
CA ALA A 282 23.29 5.04 -14.24
C ALA A 282 22.15 5.15 -15.27
N ASP A 283 20.90 4.96 -14.87
CA ASP A 283 19.77 4.76 -15.78
C ASP A 283 18.78 5.94 -15.84
N TRP A 284 18.77 6.81 -14.81
CA TRP A 284 17.89 7.98 -14.77
C TRP A 284 18.61 9.29 -15.06
N SER A 285 17.88 10.25 -15.61
CA SER A 285 18.29 11.65 -15.61
C SER A 285 17.91 12.31 -14.28
N ARG A 286 18.73 13.27 -13.82
CA ARG A 286 18.46 14.08 -12.63
C ARG A 286 18.39 15.56 -13.02
N ASP A 287 17.28 16.21 -12.66
CA ASP A 287 17.09 17.67 -12.76
C ASP A 287 16.69 18.23 -11.40
N GLY A 288 17.67 18.78 -10.67
CA GLY A 288 17.52 19.12 -9.26
C GLY A 288 17.15 17.89 -8.43
N GLU A 289 16.01 17.95 -7.74
CA GLU A 289 15.45 16.85 -6.94
C GLU A 289 14.67 15.82 -7.79
N MET A 290 14.42 16.08 -9.07
CA MET A 290 13.62 15.19 -9.90
C MET A 290 14.48 14.12 -10.57
N LEU A 291 14.12 12.85 -10.39
CA LEU A 291 14.66 11.71 -11.12
C LEU A 291 13.66 11.27 -12.18
N GLU A 292 14.13 11.00 -13.40
CA GLU A 292 13.28 10.53 -14.50
C GLU A 292 13.93 9.36 -15.25
N MET A 293 13.18 8.29 -15.45
CA MET A 293 13.58 7.10 -16.19
C MET A 293 12.42 6.60 -17.05
N SER A 294 12.75 5.88 -18.12
CA SER A 294 11.73 5.27 -18.97
C SER A 294 12.19 3.95 -19.56
N PHE A 295 11.23 3.09 -19.86
CA PHE A 295 11.45 1.84 -20.58
C PHE A 295 10.23 1.51 -21.44
N VAL A 296 10.35 0.50 -22.29
CA VAL A 296 9.27 0.04 -23.16
C VAL A 296 8.98 -1.42 -22.86
N ILE A 297 7.69 -1.73 -22.67
CA ILE A 297 7.19 -3.10 -22.66
C ILE A 297 6.73 -3.39 -24.09
N GLU A 298 7.52 -4.19 -24.80
CA GLU A 298 7.29 -4.47 -26.22
C GLU A 298 6.23 -5.57 -26.41
N ASN A 299 5.47 -5.47 -27.50
CA ASN A 299 4.57 -6.53 -27.98
C ASN A 299 3.62 -7.06 -26.87
N VAL A 300 2.83 -6.17 -26.28
CA VAL A 300 1.87 -6.50 -25.22
C VAL A 300 0.79 -7.45 -25.75
N THR A 301 0.72 -8.66 -25.19
CA THR A 301 -0.20 -9.73 -25.64
C THR A 301 -1.07 -10.33 -24.53
N ALA A 302 -0.92 -9.83 -23.30
CA ALA A 302 -1.78 -10.14 -22.16
C ALA A 302 -2.04 -8.87 -21.34
N ASP A 303 -3.15 -8.86 -20.59
CA ASP A 303 -3.45 -7.83 -19.60
C ASP A 303 -2.42 -7.93 -18.46
N PHE A 304 -1.94 -6.79 -17.96
CA PHE A 304 -0.97 -6.76 -16.86
C PHE A 304 -1.16 -5.52 -15.98
N TYR A 305 -0.63 -5.58 -14.76
CA TYR A 305 -0.47 -4.40 -13.92
C TYR A 305 1.01 -4.04 -13.82
N LEU A 306 1.28 -2.75 -13.59
CA LEU A 306 2.62 -2.19 -13.38
C LEU A 306 2.62 -1.40 -12.07
N ARG A 307 3.49 -1.75 -11.13
CA ARG A 307 3.73 -0.98 -9.90
C ARG A 307 5.21 -0.65 -9.74
N VAL A 308 5.51 0.38 -8.96
CA VAL A 308 6.88 0.81 -8.70
C VAL A 308 7.18 0.68 -7.21
N ARG A 309 8.41 0.26 -6.90
CA ARG A 309 8.99 0.44 -5.57
C ARG A 309 10.38 1.05 -5.70
N GLY A 310 10.86 1.70 -4.65
CA GLY A 310 12.25 2.11 -4.57
C GLY A 310 12.76 2.13 -3.15
N THR A 311 14.08 2.22 -3.01
CA THR A 311 14.80 2.15 -1.75
C THR A 311 16.02 3.07 -1.75
N ASN A 312 16.54 3.38 -0.55
CA ASN A 312 17.87 3.96 -0.37
C ASN A 312 18.96 2.90 -0.05
N GLY A 313 18.58 1.63 0.08
CA GLY A 313 19.47 0.53 0.43
C GLY A 313 19.95 -0.30 -0.77
N ASP A 314 20.67 -1.39 -0.47
CA ASP A 314 21.26 -2.29 -1.45
C ASP A 314 20.52 -3.64 -1.56
N GLU A 315 19.53 -3.89 -0.69
CA GLU A 315 18.79 -5.15 -0.68
C GLU A 315 18.01 -5.33 -1.98
N PRO A 316 18.17 -6.43 -2.73
CA PRO A 316 17.52 -6.61 -4.03
C PRO A 316 15.99 -6.69 -3.90
N GLU A 317 15.52 -7.27 -2.80
CA GLU A 317 14.12 -7.37 -2.37
C GLU A 317 14.10 -6.97 -0.89
N PRO A 318 13.02 -6.38 -0.36
CA PRO A 318 12.95 -6.08 1.07
C PRO A 318 13.07 -7.37 1.88
N GLU A 319 14.09 -7.47 2.72
CA GLU A 319 14.28 -8.62 3.60
C GLU A 319 13.53 -8.44 4.94
N PRO A 320 13.31 -9.51 5.72
CA PRO A 320 12.72 -9.40 7.06
C PRO A 320 13.54 -8.48 7.99
N ASP A 321 12.91 -7.43 8.51
CA ASP A 321 13.54 -6.42 9.35
C ASP A 321 14.13 -7.07 10.62
N PRO A 322 15.43 -6.92 10.90
CA PRO A 322 16.01 -7.40 12.14
C PRO A 322 15.45 -6.61 13.33
N ARG A 323 15.44 -7.24 14.51
CA ARG A 323 15.10 -6.50 15.73
C ARG A 323 16.15 -5.42 16.01
N GLY A 324 15.68 -4.26 16.44
CA GLY A 324 16.52 -3.08 16.62
C GLY A 324 17.08 -2.53 15.31
N GLU A 325 16.38 -2.72 14.20
CA GLU A 325 16.64 -1.95 13.00
C GLU A 325 16.31 -0.46 13.23
N ASP A 326 17.18 0.40 12.72
CA ASP A 326 16.97 1.84 12.72
C ASP A 326 16.04 2.23 11.56
N PRO A 327 14.82 2.72 11.84
CA PRO A 327 13.82 2.98 10.81
C PRO A 327 14.24 4.12 9.87
N TRP A 328 15.20 4.97 10.24
CA TRP A 328 15.69 6.05 9.39
C TRP A 328 16.82 5.63 8.43
N SER A 329 17.26 4.38 8.49
CA SER A 329 18.34 3.84 7.64
C SER A 329 17.83 3.03 6.46
N ASP A 330 16.78 2.23 6.68
CA ASP A 330 16.18 1.36 5.67
C ASP A 330 14.81 1.94 5.27
N LEU A 331 14.80 2.64 4.13
CA LEU A 331 13.64 3.37 3.64
C LEU A 331 13.20 2.81 2.29
N TRP A 332 11.88 2.70 2.16
CA TRP A 332 11.23 2.24 0.95
C TRP A 332 10.04 3.12 0.61
N PHE A 333 9.73 3.20 -0.69
CA PHE A 333 8.47 3.75 -1.18
C PHE A 333 7.84 2.77 -2.18
N TYR A 334 6.52 2.83 -2.29
CA TYR A 334 5.72 2.02 -3.21
C TYR A 334 4.63 2.87 -3.86
N THR A 335 4.42 2.71 -5.15
CA THR A 335 3.23 3.24 -5.83
C THR A 335 2.19 2.15 -5.95
N ASN A 336 0.92 2.52 -5.90
CA ASN A 336 -0.14 1.66 -6.44
C ASN A 336 0.05 1.45 -7.95
N PRO A 337 -0.62 0.45 -8.55
CA PRO A 337 -0.37 0.10 -9.94
C PRO A 337 -1.05 1.02 -10.95
N VAL A 338 -0.51 1.04 -12.17
CA VAL A 338 -1.24 1.30 -13.41
C VAL A 338 -1.67 -0.04 -13.99
N PHE A 339 -2.87 -0.14 -14.52
CA PHE A 339 -3.34 -1.33 -15.24
C PHE A 339 -3.20 -1.12 -16.75
N VAL A 340 -2.87 -2.18 -17.48
CA VAL A 340 -2.85 -2.22 -18.94
C VAL A 340 -3.74 -3.37 -19.38
N GLU A 341 -4.78 -3.06 -20.14
CA GLU A 341 -5.79 -4.01 -20.60
C GLU A 341 -5.84 -4.00 -22.14
N ILE A 342 -5.89 -5.17 -22.76
CA ILE A 342 -6.03 -5.31 -24.21
C ILE A 342 -7.49 -5.08 -24.60
N ASP A 343 -7.72 -4.31 -25.66
CA ASP A 343 -9.05 -4.08 -26.20
C ASP A 343 -9.75 -5.41 -26.57
N GLY A 344 -10.86 -5.69 -25.91
CA GLY A 344 -11.69 -6.87 -26.15
C GLY A 344 -11.27 -8.14 -25.40
N SER A 345 -10.42 -8.03 -24.37
CA SER A 345 -10.13 -9.10 -23.41
C SER A 345 -11.32 -9.47 -22.51
#